data_AF-A0A0F9IGL0-F1
#
_entry.id   AF-A0A0F9IGL0-F1
#
_cell.length_a   1.000
_cell.length_b   1.000
_cell.length_c   1.000
_cell.angle_alpha   90.00
_cell.angle_beta   90.00
_cell.angle_gamma   90.00
#
_symmetry.space_group_name_H-M   'P 1'
#
loop_
_entity.id
_entity.type
_entity.pdbx_description
1 polymer ?
#
loop_
_entity_poly.entity_id
_entity_poly.type
_entity_poly.pdbx_seq_one_letter_code
_entity_poly.pdbx_strand_id
1 'polypeptide(L)'
;MDNLSVTGGLLGTSADLTIRENLTLGATSFAITDGDPNVTLSGSDVLNDAAVGFGNGTLTATGDLNMTRTNLTASGDATLTLDTTEAATLRTLTLDTAFDEAVTVSLGPSSLTFDRLTGNGVLQWDGGEGDFVIAGTAAPGNSIGWMDVGGSVTMQSGSTYEWELGADGADEFSVADLNLGNGGTWTLKLGDAGAPIGPFAGGPQVLFEYATLAGDTLGDMVLDQSAVERWVFDAAGPQVVNDSQNHLIVLQGLDEILAMQWKTDGNGSFGDPANWFDAAVPEGVDAVANFLDDIVTAGRTVSVDSPATVGTINFDNATHSFEIAGPSTIVLKASAGDAQINVQAGSHTISAQLSPVSSLTVGTADTTSLTIAPATRSFFDGDLTKNGMGDLAFSNYFVTGALNHQGGSLTLGEDVLTLQGGPVTIGAGLALHASGHINRQVIGTLTPAK
;
A
#
# COMPACT_ATOMS: atom_id res chain seq x y z
N MET A 1 2.05 46.67 -12.92
CA MET A 1 1.08 47.35 -12.03
C MET A 1 1.69 47.45 -10.65
N ASP A 2 1.28 48.42 -9.84
CA ASP A 2 1.88 48.59 -8.50
C ASP A 2 1.31 47.57 -7.51
N ASN A 3 -0.02 47.40 -7.49
CA ASN A 3 -0.70 46.46 -6.60
C ASN A 3 -1.71 45.59 -7.37
N LEU A 4 -1.79 44.29 -7.05
CA LEU A 4 -2.81 43.35 -7.53
C LEU A 4 -3.34 42.51 -6.37
N SER A 5 -4.67 42.46 -6.21
CA SER A 5 -5.32 41.59 -5.23
C SER A 5 -6.39 40.74 -5.90
N VAL A 6 -6.34 39.43 -5.68
CA VAL A 6 -7.32 38.46 -6.17
C VAL A 6 -7.80 37.62 -4.99
N THR A 7 -9.09 37.63 -4.71
CA THR A 7 -9.69 37.02 -3.50
C THR A 7 -10.52 35.76 -3.78
N GLY A 8 -10.54 35.28 -5.03
CA GLY A 8 -11.16 34.01 -5.46
C GLY A 8 -10.83 33.66 -6.92
N GLY A 9 -10.72 32.37 -7.25
CA GLY A 9 -10.56 31.85 -8.63
C GLY A 9 -9.13 31.48 -9.05
N LEU A 10 -8.98 31.12 -10.33
CA LEU A 10 -7.70 30.87 -11.00
C LEU A 10 -7.30 32.14 -11.77
N LEU A 11 -6.12 32.69 -11.48
CA LEU A 11 -5.54 33.77 -12.28
C LEU A 11 -4.50 33.18 -13.24
N GLY A 12 -4.79 33.26 -14.54
CA GLY A 12 -3.91 32.81 -15.62
C GLY A 12 -3.25 33.98 -16.34
N THR A 13 -1.98 33.85 -16.71
CA THR A 13 -1.33 34.76 -17.69
C THR A 13 -0.57 33.96 -18.74
N SER A 14 -0.66 34.42 -19.99
CA SER A 14 0.09 33.90 -21.15
C SER A 14 1.03 34.97 -21.74
N ALA A 15 1.30 36.03 -20.97
CA ALA A 15 2.15 37.15 -21.33
C ALA A 15 2.88 37.69 -20.09
N ASP A 16 3.95 38.46 -20.30
CA ASP A 16 4.75 39.02 -19.21
C ASP A 16 3.91 39.85 -18.23
N LEU A 17 4.10 39.59 -16.93
CA LEU A 17 3.39 40.27 -15.85
C LEU A 17 4.37 40.81 -14.82
N THR A 18 4.38 42.13 -14.63
CA THR A 18 5.21 42.77 -13.58
C THR A 18 4.34 43.42 -12.52
N ILE A 19 4.54 43.03 -11.25
CA ILE A 19 3.90 43.61 -10.06
C ILE A 19 4.97 44.25 -9.19
N ARG A 20 4.83 45.56 -8.93
CA ARG A 20 5.90 46.40 -8.38
C ARG A 20 5.92 46.54 -6.86
N GLU A 21 4.77 46.35 -6.20
CA GLU A 21 4.65 46.58 -4.76
C GLU A 21 3.96 45.43 -4.01
N ASN A 22 2.68 45.11 -4.27
CA ASN A 22 2.01 44.02 -3.55
C ASN A 22 1.20 43.12 -4.49
N LEU A 23 1.42 41.81 -4.38
CA LEU A 23 0.52 40.77 -4.90
C LEU A 23 -0.14 40.07 -3.71
N THR A 24 -1.45 40.21 -3.57
CA THR A 24 -2.24 39.46 -2.58
C THR A 24 -3.13 38.45 -3.31
N LEU A 25 -2.70 37.19 -3.30
CA LEU A 25 -3.52 36.06 -3.70
C LEU A 25 -4.21 35.55 -2.43
N GLY A 26 -5.55 35.54 -2.38
CA GLY A 26 -6.28 34.87 -1.30
C GLY A 26 -6.14 33.34 -1.44
N ALA A 27 -7.20 32.59 -1.09
CA ALA A 27 -7.29 31.15 -1.40
C ALA A 27 -7.48 30.90 -2.92
N THR A 28 -6.55 31.40 -3.74
CA THR A 28 -6.59 31.46 -5.20
C THR A 28 -5.34 30.83 -5.78
N SER A 29 -5.49 30.03 -6.83
CA SER A 29 -4.37 29.54 -7.61
C SER A 29 -3.95 30.57 -8.65
N PHE A 30 -2.66 30.78 -8.81
CA PHE A 30 -2.07 31.52 -9.93
C PHE A 30 -1.35 30.52 -10.83
N ALA A 31 -1.63 30.54 -12.12
CA ALA A 31 -0.96 29.68 -13.09
C ALA A 31 -0.39 30.52 -14.22
N ILE A 32 0.86 30.26 -14.55
CA ILE A 32 1.44 30.72 -15.80
C ILE A 32 1.05 29.71 -16.89
N THR A 33 0.22 30.14 -17.85
CA THR A 33 -0.38 29.25 -18.85
C THR A 33 0.10 29.62 -20.25
N ASP A 34 0.95 28.78 -20.83
CA ASP A 34 1.43 28.81 -22.23
C ASP A 34 2.21 30.08 -22.66
N GLY A 35 3.22 29.90 -23.52
CA GLY A 35 3.99 30.98 -24.16
C GLY A 35 5.20 31.55 -23.40
N ASP A 36 5.83 30.77 -22.51
CA ASP A 36 7.07 31.11 -21.78
C ASP A 36 7.11 32.53 -21.15
N PRO A 37 6.06 33.03 -20.47
CA PRO A 37 6.06 34.40 -20.00
C PRO A 37 6.91 34.58 -18.75
N ASN A 38 7.46 35.78 -18.59
CA ASN A 38 8.20 36.18 -17.39
C ASN A 38 7.24 36.86 -16.40
N VAL A 39 7.17 36.33 -15.19
CA VAL A 39 6.41 36.93 -14.08
C VAL A 39 7.38 37.47 -13.05
N THR A 40 7.38 38.78 -12.85
CA THR A 40 8.20 39.44 -11.83
C THR A 40 7.34 39.98 -10.71
N LEU A 41 7.65 39.53 -9.50
CA LEU A 41 7.01 39.87 -8.25
C LEU A 41 8.02 40.64 -7.38
N SER A 42 7.68 41.87 -6.98
CA SER A 42 8.56 42.73 -6.16
C SER A 42 7.79 43.42 -5.04
N GLY A 43 8.39 43.48 -3.84
CA GLY A 43 7.79 44.09 -2.64
C GLY A 43 8.03 43.34 -1.32
N SER A 44 7.29 43.68 -0.27
CA SER A 44 7.26 42.94 1.00
C SER A 44 6.05 42.00 1.05
N ASP A 45 6.21 40.73 1.44
CA ASP A 45 5.11 39.76 1.61
C ASP A 45 4.37 39.39 0.28
N VAL A 46 5.14 39.22 -0.81
CA VAL A 46 4.60 39.16 -2.18
C VAL A 46 3.92 37.83 -2.54
N LEU A 47 4.12 36.78 -1.75
CA LEU A 47 3.56 35.45 -1.96
C LEU A 47 3.14 34.85 -0.62
N ASN A 48 1.96 35.24 -0.15
CA ASN A 48 1.35 34.76 1.10
C ASN A 48 0.11 33.91 0.77
N ASP A 49 0.05 32.66 1.26
CA ASP A 49 -1.09 31.74 1.12
C ASP A 49 -1.44 31.30 -0.32
N ALA A 50 -0.50 31.44 -1.26
CA ALA A 50 -0.71 31.17 -2.68
C ALA A 50 -0.36 29.73 -3.09
N ALA A 51 -1.10 29.19 -4.06
CA ALA A 51 -0.64 28.09 -4.91
C ALA A 51 -0.22 28.67 -6.27
N VAL A 52 1.07 28.60 -6.58
CA VAL A 52 1.67 29.19 -7.78
C VAL A 52 2.18 28.07 -8.68
N GLY A 53 1.55 27.90 -9.84
CA GLY A 53 2.04 27.04 -10.90
C GLY A 53 2.86 27.84 -11.90
N PHE A 54 4.07 27.40 -12.22
CA PHE A 54 4.87 27.98 -13.29
C PHE A 54 5.42 26.88 -14.22
N GLY A 55 5.21 27.08 -15.52
CA GLY A 55 5.65 26.19 -16.58
C GLY A 55 7.04 26.57 -17.12
N ASN A 56 7.23 26.41 -18.43
CA ASN A 56 8.41 26.81 -19.22
C ASN A 56 8.86 28.30 -19.14
N GLY A 57 8.26 29.10 -18.25
CA GLY A 57 8.57 30.51 -18.06
C GLY A 57 9.49 30.78 -16.87
N THR A 58 9.77 32.07 -16.62
CA THR A 58 10.53 32.50 -15.45
C THR A 58 9.59 33.10 -14.39
N LEU A 59 9.70 32.61 -13.16
CA LEU A 59 9.16 33.26 -11.97
C LEU A 59 10.27 33.98 -11.22
N THR A 60 10.24 35.31 -11.20
CA THR A 60 11.17 36.13 -10.43
C THR A 60 10.47 36.70 -9.20
N ALA A 61 11.01 36.44 -8.00
CA ALA A 61 10.58 37.05 -6.76
C ALA A 61 11.71 37.87 -6.14
N THR A 62 11.43 39.12 -5.78
CA THR A 62 12.41 40.07 -5.21
C THR A 62 11.85 40.67 -3.90
N GLY A 63 12.63 40.68 -2.81
CA GLY A 63 12.23 41.21 -1.49
C GLY A 63 12.19 40.19 -0.32
N ASP A 64 11.56 40.53 0.82
CA ASP A 64 11.46 39.63 1.99
C ASP A 64 10.43 38.51 1.72
N LEU A 65 10.92 37.28 1.53
CA LEU A 65 10.12 36.09 1.23
C LEU A 65 9.86 35.25 2.50
N ASN A 66 8.89 35.66 3.32
CA ASN A 66 8.50 34.88 4.50
C ASN A 66 7.30 33.98 4.17
N MET A 67 7.56 32.86 3.48
CA MET A 67 6.58 32.14 2.67
C MET A 67 6.19 30.75 3.21
N THR A 68 6.14 30.58 4.53
CA THR A 68 5.80 29.30 5.22
C THR A 68 4.42 28.71 4.87
N ARG A 69 3.63 29.39 4.02
CA ARG A 69 2.31 28.92 3.54
C ARG A 69 2.23 28.70 2.03
N THR A 70 3.28 29.03 1.27
CA THR A 70 3.20 29.06 -0.19
C THR A 70 3.57 27.73 -0.82
N ASN A 71 2.78 27.33 -1.81
CA ASN A 71 2.99 26.12 -2.61
C ASN A 71 3.40 26.52 -4.01
N LEU A 72 4.50 25.95 -4.48
CA LEU A 72 4.99 26.07 -5.82
C LEU A 72 4.77 24.74 -6.55
N THR A 73 4.27 24.81 -7.78
CA THR A 73 4.28 23.69 -8.70
C THR A 73 5.03 24.14 -9.94
N ALA A 74 6.10 23.43 -10.26
CA ALA A 74 6.95 23.75 -11.39
C ALA A 74 6.90 22.59 -12.39
N SER A 75 6.63 22.91 -13.65
CA SER A 75 6.54 21.92 -14.73
C SER A 75 7.32 22.41 -15.94
N GLY A 76 7.86 21.51 -16.75
CA GLY A 76 8.62 21.93 -17.93
C GLY A 76 9.96 22.58 -17.61
N ASP A 77 10.55 23.25 -18.61
CA ASP A 77 11.79 24.02 -18.51
C ASP A 77 11.58 25.36 -17.80
N ALA A 78 11.43 25.30 -16.48
CA ALA A 78 11.07 26.45 -15.67
C ALA A 78 12.30 27.14 -15.06
N THR A 79 12.24 28.47 -14.87
CA THR A 79 13.26 29.19 -14.07
C THR A 79 12.62 29.86 -12.87
N LEU A 80 13.15 29.60 -11.68
CA LEU A 80 12.85 30.33 -10.45
C LEU A 80 14.03 31.25 -10.11
N THR A 81 13.79 32.55 -10.07
CA THR A 81 14.79 33.53 -9.66
C THR A 81 14.36 34.16 -8.35
N LEU A 82 15.15 33.97 -7.29
CA LEU A 82 14.93 34.56 -5.98
C LEU A 82 16.00 35.62 -5.73
N ASP A 83 15.71 36.86 -6.09
CA ASP A 83 16.64 37.99 -5.89
C ASP A 83 16.47 38.54 -4.47
N THR A 84 16.95 37.76 -3.50
CA THR A 84 16.89 38.06 -2.07
C THR A 84 18.22 37.72 -1.42
N THR A 85 18.78 38.60 -0.59
CA THR A 85 20.04 38.31 0.12
C THR A 85 19.84 37.49 1.40
N GLU A 86 18.62 37.44 1.93
CA GLU A 86 18.25 36.75 3.16
C GLU A 86 17.75 35.32 2.88
N ALA A 87 17.76 34.45 3.89
CA ALA A 87 17.18 33.11 3.82
C ALA A 87 15.67 33.14 3.49
N ALA A 88 15.22 32.21 2.65
CA ALA A 88 13.80 32.06 2.30
C ALA A 88 13.27 30.68 2.72
N THR A 89 12.05 30.63 3.26
CA THR A 89 11.36 29.39 3.63
C THR A 89 10.01 29.29 2.92
N LEU A 90 9.80 28.18 2.23
CA LEU A 90 8.62 27.84 1.43
C LEU A 90 7.93 26.59 1.99
N ARG A 91 6.61 26.46 1.78
CA ARG A 91 5.88 25.29 2.29
C ARG A 91 6.06 24.06 1.41
N THR A 92 5.77 24.16 0.12
CA THR A 92 5.86 23.00 -0.77
C THR A 92 6.41 23.39 -2.13
N LEU A 93 7.35 22.61 -2.65
CA LEU A 93 7.69 22.56 -4.06
C LEU A 93 7.27 21.19 -4.62
N THR A 94 6.38 21.21 -5.60
CA THR A 94 6.03 20.05 -6.42
C THR A 94 6.74 20.20 -7.77
N LEU A 95 7.57 19.21 -8.10
CA LEU A 95 8.16 19.06 -9.43
C LEU A 95 7.23 18.23 -10.32
N ASP A 96 7.08 18.63 -11.57
CA ASP A 96 6.36 17.92 -12.62
C ASP A 96 7.07 18.14 -13.96
N THR A 97 8.34 17.74 -14.02
CA THR A 97 9.18 17.88 -15.22
C THR A 97 9.48 16.53 -15.87
N ALA A 98 9.65 16.53 -17.19
CA ALA A 98 10.26 15.40 -17.88
C ALA A 98 11.76 15.27 -17.55
N PHE A 99 12.38 14.13 -17.89
CA PHE A 99 13.80 13.88 -17.64
C PHE A 99 14.75 14.85 -18.37
N ASP A 100 14.32 15.41 -19.50
CA ASP A 100 15.07 16.39 -20.29
C ASP A 100 14.69 17.85 -19.98
N GLU A 101 13.79 18.05 -19.01
CA GLU A 101 13.32 19.35 -18.56
C GLU A 101 13.77 19.61 -17.12
N ALA A 102 14.13 20.85 -16.80
CA ALA A 102 14.61 21.19 -15.47
C ALA A 102 13.99 22.47 -14.92
N VAL A 103 13.72 22.47 -13.61
CA VAL A 103 13.48 23.68 -12.85
C VAL A 103 14.83 24.25 -12.41
N THR A 104 15.27 25.34 -13.05
CA THR A 104 16.51 26.01 -12.65
C THR A 104 16.23 27.06 -11.59
N VAL A 105 16.94 27.02 -10.47
CA VAL A 105 16.93 28.11 -9.48
C VAL A 105 18.19 28.94 -9.68
N SER A 106 18.06 30.17 -10.21
CA SER A 106 19.18 30.87 -10.89
C SER A 106 19.86 32.03 -10.15
N LEU A 107 19.23 32.53 -9.09
CA LEU A 107 19.78 33.48 -8.13
C LEU A 107 19.11 33.13 -6.81
N GLY A 108 19.92 32.83 -5.79
CA GLY A 108 19.43 32.19 -4.57
C GLY A 108 19.60 33.05 -3.33
N PRO A 109 18.68 32.94 -2.35
CA PRO A 109 18.94 33.36 -0.97
C PRO A 109 20.20 32.70 -0.39
N SER A 110 20.69 33.23 0.73
CA SER A 110 21.74 32.57 1.54
C SER A 110 21.33 31.19 2.07
N SER A 111 20.05 30.84 2.00
CA SER A 111 19.54 29.47 2.04
C SER A 111 18.10 29.42 1.53
N LEU A 112 17.72 28.38 0.81
CA LEU A 112 16.35 28.12 0.36
C LEU A 112 15.80 26.88 1.06
N THR A 113 14.77 27.03 1.88
CA THR A 113 14.21 25.95 2.70
C THR A 113 12.80 25.57 2.25
N PHE A 114 12.49 24.27 2.20
CA PHE A 114 11.15 23.75 1.94
C PHE A 114 10.65 22.85 3.08
N ASP A 115 9.41 23.05 3.52
CA ASP A 115 8.73 22.09 4.41
C ASP A 115 8.36 20.80 3.65
N ARG A 116 8.20 20.85 2.33
CA ARG A 116 7.97 19.68 1.50
C ARG A 116 8.52 19.83 0.09
N LEU A 117 9.25 18.82 -0.36
CA LEU A 117 9.69 18.64 -1.74
C LEU A 117 9.06 17.34 -2.27
N THR A 118 8.39 17.39 -3.42
CA THR A 118 7.61 16.25 -3.92
C THR A 118 7.44 16.28 -5.44
N GLY A 119 6.79 15.25 -5.99
CA GLY A 119 6.54 15.12 -7.42
C GLY A 119 7.74 14.54 -8.15
N ASN A 120 7.72 14.60 -9.47
CA ASN A 120 8.73 14.01 -10.33
C ASN A 120 9.44 15.10 -11.12
N GLY A 121 10.77 15.12 -11.11
CA GLY A 121 11.48 16.05 -11.97
C GLY A 121 12.93 16.33 -11.59
N VAL A 122 13.54 17.14 -12.45
CA VAL A 122 14.88 17.68 -12.27
C VAL A 122 14.78 19.08 -11.66
N LEU A 123 15.50 19.30 -10.58
CA LEU A 123 15.75 20.60 -10.00
C LEU A 123 17.24 20.93 -10.15
N GLN A 124 17.57 21.97 -10.90
CA GLN A 124 18.94 22.44 -11.01
C GLN A 124 19.15 23.63 -10.06
N TRP A 125 19.87 23.41 -8.96
CA TRP A 125 20.38 24.50 -8.13
C TRP A 125 21.70 24.98 -8.72
N ASP A 126 21.72 26.19 -9.31
CA ASP A 126 22.91 26.71 -9.98
C ASP A 126 23.96 27.33 -9.03
N GLY A 127 23.77 27.14 -7.72
CA GLY A 127 24.83 27.39 -6.73
C GLY A 127 25.01 28.86 -6.37
N GLY A 128 23.91 29.59 -6.14
CA GLY A 128 23.98 30.76 -5.26
C GLY A 128 24.71 30.42 -3.94
N GLU A 129 25.26 31.40 -3.23
CA GLU A 129 26.09 31.20 -2.01
C GLU A 129 25.39 30.46 -0.83
N GLY A 130 24.15 29.98 -1.00
CA GLY A 130 23.30 29.38 0.03
C GLY A 130 22.97 27.90 -0.12
N ASP A 131 22.49 27.32 0.99
CA ASP A 131 22.10 25.91 1.09
C ASP A 131 20.66 25.68 0.59
N PHE A 132 20.42 24.62 -0.20
CA PHE A 132 19.07 24.10 -0.44
C PHE A 132 18.72 23.12 0.69
N VAL A 133 17.65 23.41 1.44
CA VAL A 133 17.33 22.73 2.69
C VAL A 133 15.93 22.13 2.65
N ILE A 134 15.83 20.87 3.07
CA ILE A 134 14.55 20.20 3.29
C ILE A 134 14.30 20.19 4.81
N ALA A 135 13.35 21.01 5.25
CA ALA A 135 12.98 21.16 6.66
C ALA A 135 11.95 20.12 7.13
N GLY A 136 11.03 19.74 6.24
CA GLY A 136 10.01 18.74 6.50
C GLY A 136 10.24 17.50 5.66
N THR A 137 9.45 17.28 4.61
CA THR A 137 9.41 16.00 3.90
C THR A 137 10.00 16.09 2.49
N ALA A 138 10.89 15.15 2.13
CA ALA A 138 11.15 14.80 0.73
C ALA A 138 10.32 13.55 0.38
N ALA A 139 9.56 13.59 -0.71
CA ALA A 139 8.72 12.48 -1.17
C ALA A 139 8.64 12.49 -2.70
N PRO A 140 9.59 11.86 -3.40
CA PRO A 140 9.55 11.70 -4.85
C PRO A 140 8.20 11.13 -5.31
N GLY A 141 7.64 11.69 -6.38
CA GLY A 141 6.40 11.21 -6.99
C GLY A 141 5.14 11.31 -6.12
N ASN A 142 4.22 10.40 -6.41
CA ASN A 142 2.92 10.21 -5.75
C ASN A 142 2.63 8.70 -5.83
N SER A 143 3.37 7.90 -5.05
CA SER A 143 3.89 6.55 -5.38
C SER A 143 5.27 6.65 -6.05
N ILE A 144 5.77 5.52 -6.56
CA ILE A 144 7.10 5.36 -7.18
C ILE A 144 7.44 6.52 -8.11
N GLY A 145 8.41 7.31 -7.68
CA GLY A 145 8.82 8.55 -8.31
C GLY A 145 10.32 8.70 -8.40
N TRP A 146 10.74 9.77 -9.07
CA TRP A 146 12.14 10.11 -9.20
C TRP A 146 12.36 11.60 -9.01
N MET A 147 13.51 11.95 -8.45
CA MET A 147 13.94 13.31 -8.24
C MET A 147 15.43 13.43 -8.47
N ASP A 148 15.83 14.40 -9.28
CA ASP A 148 17.25 14.73 -9.50
C ASP A 148 17.49 16.17 -9.08
N VAL A 149 18.29 16.38 -8.04
CA VAL A 149 18.65 17.70 -7.54
C VAL A 149 20.13 17.97 -7.83
N GLY A 150 20.38 18.76 -8.86
CA GLY A 150 21.70 19.34 -9.10
C GLY A 150 22.04 20.32 -7.97
N GLY A 151 23.27 20.26 -7.45
CA GLY A 151 23.76 21.11 -6.35
C GLY A 151 23.69 20.45 -4.97
N SER A 152 23.80 21.24 -3.91
CA SER A 152 23.84 20.72 -2.53
C SER A 152 22.47 20.70 -1.88
N VAL A 153 22.09 19.55 -1.31
CA VAL A 153 20.86 19.36 -0.53
C VAL A 153 21.20 19.02 0.91
N THR A 154 20.63 19.76 1.85
CA THR A 154 20.71 19.47 3.29
C THR A 154 19.36 19.00 3.83
N MET A 155 19.33 17.82 4.42
CA MET A 155 18.20 17.35 5.23
C MET A 155 18.33 17.96 6.62
N GLN A 156 17.39 18.83 7.01
CA GLN A 156 17.43 19.49 8.32
C GLN A 156 17.08 18.50 9.45
N SER A 157 17.52 18.79 10.67
CA SER A 157 16.99 18.09 11.85
C SER A 157 15.46 18.16 11.91
N GLY A 158 14.81 17.01 12.06
CA GLY A 158 13.36 16.82 12.08
C GLY A 158 12.76 16.45 10.72
N SER A 159 13.55 16.52 9.64
CA SER A 159 13.08 16.18 8.30
C SER A 159 12.81 14.68 8.12
N THR A 160 12.02 14.35 7.11
CA THR A 160 11.66 12.99 6.71
C THR A 160 11.92 12.80 5.23
N TYR A 161 12.53 11.68 4.85
CA TYR A 161 12.49 11.17 3.50
C TYR A 161 11.48 10.03 3.45
N GLU A 162 10.38 10.20 2.72
CA GLU A 162 9.44 9.13 2.40
C GLU A 162 9.93 8.43 1.14
N TRP A 163 10.28 7.15 1.30
CA TRP A 163 10.79 6.31 0.24
C TRP A 163 9.89 5.09 0.06
N GLU A 164 9.49 4.81 -1.17
CA GLU A 164 8.51 3.80 -1.51
C GLU A 164 9.10 2.71 -2.41
N LEU A 165 8.66 1.47 -2.20
CA LEU A 165 8.98 0.33 -3.05
C LEU A 165 7.70 -0.26 -3.63
N GLY A 166 7.70 -0.52 -4.94
CA GLY A 166 6.56 -1.00 -5.71
C GLY A 166 6.95 -2.13 -6.66
N ALA A 167 5.99 -2.60 -7.45
CA ALA A 167 6.20 -3.70 -8.40
C ALA A 167 7.21 -3.35 -9.52
N ASP A 168 7.26 -2.08 -9.90
CA ASP A 168 8.06 -1.58 -11.03
C ASP A 168 9.42 -1.02 -10.60
N GLY A 169 9.69 -0.94 -9.30
CA GLY A 169 10.91 -0.35 -8.74
C GLY A 169 10.67 0.42 -7.45
N ALA A 170 11.68 1.18 -7.04
CA ALA A 170 11.65 2.03 -5.87
C ALA A 170 11.71 3.51 -6.25
N ASP A 171 11.41 4.38 -5.30
CA ASP A 171 11.73 5.80 -5.42
C ASP A 171 13.23 6.01 -5.67
N GLU A 172 13.52 6.96 -6.54
CA GLU A 172 14.87 7.39 -6.87
C GLU A 172 15.08 8.85 -6.45
N PHE A 173 16.14 9.10 -5.67
CA PHE A 173 16.51 10.46 -5.30
C PHE A 173 18.02 10.66 -5.52
N SER A 174 18.34 11.36 -6.61
CA SER A 174 19.71 11.72 -6.97
C SER A 174 20.02 13.14 -6.53
N VAL A 175 21.22 13.34 -5.96
CA VAL A 175 21.67 14.64 -5.44
C VAL A 175 23.15 14.84 -5.72
N ALA A 176 23.57 16.00 -6.24
CA ALA A 176 25.02 16.20 -6.44
C ALA A 176 25.79 16.20 -5.11
N ASP A 177 25.46 17.08 -4.16
CA ASP A 177 26.16 17.17 -2.86
C ASP A 177 25.18 17.01 -1.68
N LEU A 178 25.11 15.79 -1.13
CA LEU A 178 24.14 15.44 -0.08
C LEU A 178 24.68 15.69 1.33
N ASN A 179 23.88 16.31 2.19
CA ASN A 179 24.22 16.55 3.60
C ASN A 179 23.11 16.05 4.54
N LEU A 180 23.38 14.94 5.23
CA LEU A 180 22.47 14.27 6.17
C LEU A 180 22.88 14.45 7.65
N GLY A 181 23.95 15.22 7.92
CA GLY A 181 24.67 15.19 9.21
C GLY A 181 24.75 16.51 9.96
N ASN A 182 24.16 17.59 9.46
CA ASN A 182 24.36 18.93 10.04
C ASN A 182 23.29 19.28 11.10
N GLY A 183 23.46 18.75 12.31
CA GLY A 183 22.88 19.35 13.52
C GLY A 183 21.63 18.71 14.14
N GLY A 184 21.23 17.50 13.71
CA GLY A 184 20.23 16.71 14.45
C GLY A 184 19.68 15.50 13.70
N THR A 185 18.54 15.00 14.18
CA THR A 185 17.95 13.71 13.78
C THR A 185 17.10 13.87 12.51
N TRP A 186 17.15 12.95 11.56
CA TRP A 186 16.22 12.90 10.41
C TRP A 186 15.62 11.50 10.27
N THR A 187 14.49 11.37 9.57
CA THR A 187 13.76 10.11 9.46
C THR A 187 13.79 9.58 8.04
N LEU A 188 14.20 8.33 7.84
CA LEU A 188 13.86 7.56 6.64
C LEU A 188 12.58 6.79 6.92
N LYS A 189 11.50 7.10 6.21
CA LYS A 189 10.22 6.41 6.33
C LYS A 189 10.00 5.53 5.12
N LEU A 190 9.90 4.22 5.36
CA LEU A 190 9.65 3.23 4.33
C LEU A 190 8.15 3.16 4.01
N GLY A 191 7.81 3.05 2.73
CA GLY A 191 6.47 2.84 2.22
C GLY A 191 6.39 1.65 1.27
N ASP A 192 5.26 0.95 1.30
CA ASP A 192 4.92 -0.09 0.33
C ASP A 192 3.92 0.45 -0.69
N ALA A 193 4.38 0.64 -1.92
CA ALA A 193 3.61 1.08 -3.07
C ALA A 193 3.15 -0.10 -3.96
N GLY A 194 3.04 -1.30 -3.39
CA GLY A 194 2.66 -2.52 -4.10
C GLY A 194 3.86 -3.36 -4.50
N ALA A 195 4.86 -3.45 -3.63
CA ALA A 195 6.03 -4.28 -3.85
C ALA A 195 5.63 -5.77 -4.03
N PRO A 196 6.35 -6.54 -4.87
CA PRO A 196 5.99 -7.93 -5.15
C PRO A 196 6.06 -8.80 -3.88
N ILE A 197 5.00 -9.57 -3.63
CA ILE A 197 4.92 -10.53 -2.51
C ILE A 197 5.87 -11.70 -2.76
N GLY A 198 6.52 -12.17 -1.70
CA GLY A 198 7.39 -13.33 -1.66
C GLY A 198 8.87 -12.98 -1.47
N PRO A 199 9.78 -13.94 -1.68
CA PRO A 199 11.21 -13.75 -1.50
C PRO A 199 11.74 -12.60 -2.35
N PHE A 200 12.43 -11.69 -1.68
CA PHE A 200 12.96 -10.48 -2.28
C PHE A 200 14.36 -10.73 -2.85
N ALA A 201 14.42 -11.01 -4.16
CA ALA A 201 15.68 -11.24 -4.87
C ALA A 201 16.36 -9.95 -5.39
N GLY A 202 15.85 -8.77 -5.01
CA GLY A 202 16.25 -7.47 -5.58
C GLY A 202 17.61 -6.93 -5.13
N GLY A 203 18.22 -7.54 -4.10
CA GLY A 203 19.46 -7.03 -3.50
C GLY A 203 19.26 -5.69 -2.76
N PRO A 204 20.36 -4.96 -2.44
CA PRO A 204 20.27 -3.65 -1.82
C PRO A 204 19.40 -2.67 -2.63
N GLN A 205 18.49 -1.97 -1.95
CA GLN A 205 17.60 -0.98 -2.55
C GLN A 205 18.22 0.41 -2.43
N VAL A 206 18.27 1.15 -3.53
CA VAL A 206 18.85 2.51 -3.54
C VAL A 206 17.87 3.49 -2.91
N LEU A 207 18.37 4.26 -1.94
CA LEU A 207 17.64 5.33 -1.26
C LEU A 207 18.05 6.68 -1.81
N PHE A 208 19.37 6.87 -1.96
CA PHE A 208 19.97 8.05 -2.58
C PHE A 208 21.08 7.64 -3.53
N GLU A 209 21.15 8.32 -4.67
CA GLU A 209 22.39 8.44 -5.46
C GLU A 209 23.01 9.80 -5.14
N TYR A 210 24.34 9.86 -5.01
CA TYR A 210 25.01 11.12 -4.76
C TYR A 210 26.32 11.28 -5.54
N ALA A 211 26.83 12.51 -5.71
CA ALA A 211 28.22 12.70 -6.17
C ALA A 211 29.16 12.85 -4.97
N THR A 212 28.78 13.66 -3.98
CA THR A 212 29.47 13.75 -2.69
C THR A 212 28.50 13.64 -1.52
N LEU A 213 28.96 13.00 -0.43
CA LEU A 213 28.25 12.93 0.84
C LEU A 213 29.05 13.68 1.90
N ALA A 214 28.46 14.72 2.47
CA ALA A 214 29.09 15.55 3.47
C ALA A 214 29.51 14.72 4.70
N GLY A 215 30.82 14.70 4.99
CA GLY A 215 31.38 13.98 6.13
C GLY A 215 31.30 12.45 6.04
N ASP A 216 30.94 11.89 4.87
CA ASP A 216 30.81 10.44 4.64
C ASP A 216 29.90 9.75 5.69
N THR A 217 28.87 10.47 6.15
CA THR A 217 28.02 10.05 7.29
C THR A 217 26.53 10.15 6.96
N LEU A 218 25.74 9.24 7.52
CA LEU A 218 24.28 9.28 7.49
C LEU A 218 23.69 10.20 8.58
N GLY A 219 24.51 10.82 9.43
CA GLY A 219 24.04 11.58 10.58
C GLY A 219 23.30 10.72 11.61
N ASP A 220 22.43 11.36 12.41
CA ASP A 220 21.57 10.68 13.38
C ASP A 220 20.25 10.24 12.72
N MET A 221 20.31 9.25 11.82
CA MET A 221 19.13 8.75 11.11
C MET A 221 18.23 7.89 12.03
N VAL A 222 16.92 8.09 11.93
CA VAL A 222 15.86 7.21 12.46
C VAL A 222 15.20 6.48 11.30
N LEU A 223 15.09 5.16 11.40
CA LEU A 223 14.33 4.35 10.44
C LEU A 223 12.90 4.13 10.94
N ASP A 224 11.91 4.58 10.17
CA ASP A 224 10.49 4.35 10.41
C ASP A 224 9.96 3.27 9.46
N GLN A 225 9.50 2.16 10.04
CA GLN A 225 8.96 0.98 9.35
C GLN A 225 7.45 0.83 9.56
N SER A 226 6.79 1.83 10.14
CA SER A 226 5.38 1.73 10.56
C SER A 226 4.40 1.49 9.40
N ALA A 227 4.79 1.80 8.16
CA ALA A 227 3.97 1.58 6.97
C ALA A 227 4.37 0.33 6.16
N VAL A 228 5.30 -0.49 6.67
CA VAL A 228 5.81 -1.69 5.98
C VAL A 228 5.79 -2.92 6.89
N GLU A 229 4.68 -3.13 7.61
CA GLU A 229 4.55 -4.23 8.58
C GLU A 229 4.78 -5.62 7.97
N ARG A 230 4.52 -5.75 6.66
CA ARG A 230 4.68 -7.00 5.90
C ARG A 230 6.12 -7.29 5.47
N TRP A 231 7.05 -6.36 5.66
CA TRP A 231 8.43 -6.53 5.21
C TRP A 231 9.21 -7.31 6.26
N VAL A 232 9.76 -8.44 5.82
CA VAL A 232 10.63 -9.30 6.62
C VAL A 232 12.06 -9.01 6.23
N PHE A 233 12.85 -8.65 7.25
CA PHE A 233 14.28 -8.48 7.11
C PHE A 233 15.02 -9.72 7.60
N ASP A 234 16.22 -9.93 7.08
CA ASP A 234 17.11 -11.00 7.50
C ASP A 234 17.50 -10.88 9.00
N ALA A 235 18.30 -11.83 9.48
CA ALA A 235 18.71 -11.86 10.89
C ALA A 235 19.53 -10.64 11.35
N ALA A 236 20.13 -9.87 10.43
CA ALA A 236 20.80 -8.61 10.75
C ALA A 236 19.81 -7.46 10.88
N GLY A 237 18.58 -7.60 10.37
CA GLY A 237 17.55 -6.57 10.32
C GLY A 237 17.84 -5.51 9.25
N PRO A 238 16.98 -4.49 9.12
CA PRO A 238 17.15 -3.45 8.11
C PRO A 238 18.43 -2.67 8.35
N GLN A 239 19.31 -2.62 7.36
CA GLN A 239 20.55 -1.83 7.40
C GLN A 239 20.49 -0.72 6.37
N VAL A 240 20.71 0.52 6.79
CA VAL A 240 20.97 1.63 5.86
C VAL A 240 22.47 1.86 5.82
N VAL A 241 23.06 1.70 4.64
CA VAL A 241 24.50 1.69 4.45
C VAL A 241 24.88 2.72 3.40
N ASN A 242 25.92 3.49 3.72
CA ASN A 242 26.60 4.31 2.74
C ASN A 242 27.60 3.44 1.94
N ASP A 243 27.27 3.15 0.68
CA ASP A 243 28.18 2.54 -0.30
C ASP A 243 28.97 3.64 -1.03
N SER A 244 30.01 4.13 -0.36
CA SER A 244 30.86 5.22 -0.86
C SER A 244 31.71 4.86 -2.08
N GLN A 245 31.78 3.58 -2.47
CA GLN A 245 32.46 3.20 -3.71
C GLN A 245 31.59 3.42 -4.93
N ASN A 246 30.28 3.16 -4.80
CA ASN A 246 29.31 3.35 -5.87
C ASN A 246 28.55 4.67 -5.75
N HIS A 247 28.83 5.44 -4.70
CA HIS A 247 28.15 6.69 -4.36
C HIS A 247 26.64 6.53 -4.15
N LEU A 248 26.26 5.48 -3.43
CA LEU A 248 24.87 5.15 -3.13
C LEU A 248 24.66 5.10 -1.61
N ILE A 249 23.47 5.51 -1.16
CA ILE A 249 22.94 5.09 0.14
C ILE A 249 21.90 4.02 -0.14
N VAL A 250 22.03 2.86 0.50
CA VAL A 250 21.20 1.70 0.22
C VAL A 250 20.54 1.15 1.48
N LEU A 251 19.30 0.66 1.35
CA LEU A 251 18.64 -0.22 2.30
C LEU A 251 19.00 -1.67 1.98
N GLN A 252 19.46 -2.41 2.97
CA GLN A 252 19.84 -3.82 2.87
C GLN A 252 19.07 -4.67 3.88
N GLY A 253 19.10 -5.98 3.64
CA GLY A 253 18.53 -6.98 4.53
C GLY A 253 17.06 -7.27 4.28
N LEU A 254 16.39 -6.60 3.32
CA LEU A 254 15.03 -6.98 2.92
C LEU A 254 15.07 -8.37 2.29
N ASP A 255 14.42 -9.33 2.93
CA ASP A 255 14.48 -10.76 2.58
C ASP A 255 13.18 -11.22 1.92
N GLU A 256 12.03 -10.75 2.43
CA GLU A 256 10.72 -11.18 1.93
C GLU A 256 9.65 -10.13 2.21
N ILE A 257 8.64 -10.05 1.34
CA ILE A 257 7.43 -9.26 1.56
C ILE A 257 6.25 -10.21 1.68
N LEU A 258 5.62 -10.21 2.85
CA LEU A 258 4.53 -11.12 3.14
C LEU A 258 3.22 -10.69 2.48
N ALA A 259 2.38 -11.69 2.20
CA ALA A 259 1.00 -11.46 1.79
C ALA A 259 0.16 -10.89 2.95
N MET A 260 -0.95 -10.23 2.62
CA MET A 260 -1.97 -9.87 3.60
C MET A 260 -2.57 -11.13 4.22
N GLN A 261 -2.39 -11.32 5.53
CA GLN A 261 -2.77 -12.54 6.25
C GLN A 261 -2.94 -12.32 7.76
N TRP A 262 -3.34 -13.38 8.45
CA TRP A 262 -3.26 -13.48 9.91
C TRP A 262 -1.82 -13.31 10.39
N LYS A 263 -1.53 -12.28 11.20
CA LYS A 263 -0.18 -11.94 11.68
C LYS A 263 0.09 -12.31 13.14
N THR A 264 -0.89 -12.84 13.85
CA THR A 264 -0.70 -13.16 15.27
C THR A 264 -0.15 -14.57 15.43
N ASP A 265 1.06 -14.70 15.96
CA ASP A 265 1.63 -15.99 16.37
C ASP A 265 1.01 -16.48 17.69
N GLY A 266 -0.32 -16.66 17.67
CA GLY A 266 -1.14 -16.93 18.85
C GLY A 266 -2.61 -17.10 18.49
N ASN A 267 -3.39 -17.55 19.46
CA ASN A 267 -4.85 -17.55 19.32
C ASN A 267 -5.36 -16.12 19.39
N GLY A 268 -6.43 -15.83 18.67
CA GLY A 268 -7.00 -14.48 18.62
C GLY A 268 -8.41 -14.44 18.04
N SER A 269 -9.00 -13.25 18.01
CA SER A 269 -10.32 -13.03 17.39
C SER A 269 -10.16 -12.65 15.91
N PHE A 270 -10.97 -13.24 15.04
CA PHE A 270 -11.04 -12.95 13.62
C PHE A 270 -11.33 -11.46 13.38
N GLY A 271 -12.23 -10.88 14.17
CA GLY A 271 -12.67 -9.49 14.00
C GLY A 271 -11.75 -8.44 14.62
N ASP A 272 -10.63 -8.84 15.23
CA ASP A 272 -9.69 -7.92 15.86
C ASP A 272 -8.62 -7.47 14.83
N PRO A 273 -8.57 -6.18 14.47
CA PRO A 273 -7.58 -5.64 13.54
C PRO A 273 -6.13 -5.93 13.95
N ALA A 274 -5.84 -6.06 15.24
CA ALA A 274 -4.49 -6.36 15.69
C ALA A 274 -3.97 -7.74 15.24
N ASN A 275 -4.86 -8.64 14.79
CA ASN A 275 -4.49 -9.96 14.30
C ASN A 275 -4.27 -10.05 12.79
N TRP A 276 -4.45 -8.96 12.04
CA TRP A 276 -4.26 -8.91 10.59
C TRP A 276 -3.23 -7.85 10.21
N PHE A 277 -2.42 -8.13 9.20
CA PHE A 277 -1.50 -7.12 8.64
C PHE A 277 -2.23 -5.83 8.27
N ASP A 278 -1.58 -4.70 8.56
CA ASP A 278 -2.07 -3.34 8.28
C ASP A 278 -3.43 -3.02 8.94
N ALA A 279 -3.78 -3.74 10.00
CA ALA A 279 -5.07 -3.65 10.69
C ALA A 279 -6.28 -3.90 9.75
N ALA A 280 -6.07 -4.63 8.66
CA ALA A 280 -7.07 -4.88 7.63
C ALA A 280 -7.78 -6.22 7.88
N VAL A 281 -8.84 -6.19 8.68
CA VAL A 281 -9.72 -7.36 8.88
C VAL A 281 -10.40 -7.74 7.56
N PRO A 282 -10.33 -8.99 7.09
CA PRO A 282 -11.06 -9.44 5.90
C PRO A 282 -12.57 -9.46 6.16
N GLU A 283 -13.25 -8.37 5.82
CA GLU A 283 -14.70 -8.22 5.99
C GLU A 283 -15.34 -7.60 4.75
N GLY A 284 -16.14 -8.38 4.04
CA GLY A 284 -16.89 -7.92 2.87
C GLY A 284 -17.14 -9.02 1.84
N VAL A 285 -17.97 -8.69 0.86
CA VAL A 285 -18.09 -9.50 -0.37
C VAL A 285 -16.73 -9.56 -1.05
N ASP A 286 -16.33 -10.75 -1.50
CA ASP A 286 -15.02 -11.01 -2.14
C ASP A 286 -13.80 -10.83 -1.23
N ALA A 287 -13.96 -10.48 0.05
CA ALA A 287 -12.84 -10.36 0.97
C ALA A 287 -12.11 -11.70 1.11
N VAL A 288 -10.78 -11.66 1.20
CA VAL A 288 -9.93 -12.84 1.24
C VAL A 288 -9.28 -12.96 2.61
N ALA A 289 -9.60 -14.03 3.34
CA ALA A 289 -8.95 -14.38 4.60
C ALA A 289 -7.84 -15.40 4.35
N ASN A 290 -6.59 -15.00 4.57
CA ASN A 290 -5.40 -15.83 4.39
C ASN A 290 -4.84 -16.31 5.73
N PHE A 291 -4.60 -17.61 5.84
CA PHE A 291 -3.96 -18.27 6.97
C PHE A 291 -2.75 -19.07 6.45
N LEU A 292 -1.55 -18.46 6.45
CA LEU A 292 -0.36 -18.99 5.77
C LEU A 292 0.74 -19.43 6.77
N ASP A 293 1.88 -19.90 6.26
CA ASP A 293 2.99 -20.48 7.03
C ASP A 293 3.96 -19.44 7.63
N ASP A 294 3.94 -18.20 7.13
CA ASP A 294 5.07 -17.27 7.33
C ASP A 294 5.27 -16.80 8.78
N ILE A 295 4.20 -16.79 9.59
CA ILE A 295 4.20 -16.18 10.92
C ILE A 295 4.04 -17.20 12.05
N VAL A 296 3.30 -18.27 11.79
CA VAL A 296 2.74 -19.09 12.84
C VAL A 296 3.67 -20.26 13.19
N THR A 297 3.98 -20.42 14.48
CA THR A 297 4.95 -21.43 14.99
C THR A 297 4.31 -22.61 15.74
N ALA A 298 2.98 -22.65 15.86
CA ALA A 298 2.21 -23.74 16.47
C ALA A 298 0.75 -23.69 15.99
N GLY A 299 -0.05 -24.73 16.26
CA GLY A 299 -1.48 -24.70 15.91
C GLY A 299 -2.22 -23.51 16.54
N ARG A 300 -3.10 -22.85 15.78
CA ARG A 300 -3.79 -21.62 16.18
C ARG A 300 -5.31 -21.77 16.11
N THR A 301 -5.99 -21.28 17.14
CA THR A 301 -7.45 -21.10 17.12
C THR A 301 -7.78 -19.65 16.83
N VAL A 302 -8.52 -19.45 15.73
CA VAL A 302 -9.05 -18.16 15.31
C VAL A 302 -10.53 -18.13 15.70
N SER A 303 -10.86 -17.28 16.67
CA SER A 303 -12.20 -17.17 17.25
C SER A 303 -13.09 -16.21 16.46
N VAL A 304 -14.30 -16.66 16.12
CA VAL A 304 -15.33 -15.89 15.42
C VAL A 304 -16.39 -15.53 16.44
N ASP A 305 -16.23 -14.36 17.07
CA ASP A 305 -17.12 -13.90 18.13
C ASP A 305 -18.26 -13.00 17.61
N SER A 306 -18.05 -12.37 16.46
CA SER A 306 -19.05 -11.59 15.72
C SER A 306 -19.18 -12.12 14.30
N PRO A 307 -20.35 -11.99 13.65
CA PRO A 307 -20.50 -12.41 12.27
C PRO A 307 -19.50 -11.71 11.35
N ALA A 308 -18.91 -12.45 10.42
CA ALA A 308 -17.97 -11.93 9.44
C ALA A 308 -18.34 -12.38 8.03
N THR A 309 -18.10 -11.55 7.01
CA THR A 309 -18.35 -11.87 5.60
C THR A 309 -17.04 -11.98 4.85
N VAL A 310 -16.83 -13.09 4.13
CA VAL A 310 -15.67 -13.26 3.23
C VAL A 310 -16.10 -13.93 1.92
N GLY A 311 -15.37 -13.67 0.84
CA GLY A 311 -15.53 -14.42 -0.42
C GLY A 311 -14.67 -15.67 -0.48
N THR A 312 -13.48 -15.60 0.13
CA THR A 312 -12.46 -16.65 0.05
C THR A 312 -11.77 -16.87 1.39
N ILE A 313 -11.55 -18.13 1.75
CA ILE A 313 -10.65 -18.53 2.84
C ILE A 313 -9.53 -19.38 2.26
N ASN A 314 -8.28 -18.99 2.51
CA ASN A 314 -7.11 -19.74 2.08
C ASN A 314 -6.32 -20.25 3.29
N PHE A 315 -5.96 -21.53 3.24
CA PHE A 315 -5.00 -22.14 4.14
C PHE A 315 -3.79 -22.60 3.35
N ASP A 316 -2.61 -22.16 3.77
CA ASP A 316 -1.34 -22.61 3.23
C ASP A 316 -0.30 -22.69 4.35
N ASN A 317 -0.52 -23.64 5.27
CA ASN A 317 0.41 -23.90 6.36
C ASN A 317 0.61 -25.40 6.51
N ALA A 318 1.76 -25.89 6.02
CA ALA A 318 2.06 -27.32 6.00
C ALA A 318 2.34 -27.90 7.39
N THR A 319 2.82 -27.07 8.33
CA THR A 319 3.43 -27.50 9.59
C THR A 319 2.46 -27.40 10.77
N HIS A 320 1.55 -26.43 10.74
CA HIS A 320 0.69 -26.05 11.85
C HIS A 320 -0.77 -25.88 11.43
N SER A 321 -1.68 -26.44 12.22
CA SER A 321 -3.11 -26.38 11.93
C SER A 321 -3.74 -25.08 12.42
N PHE A 322 -4.47 -24.38 11.57
CA PHE A 322 -5.50 -23.44 11.97
C PHE A 322 -6.84 -24.14 12.29
N GLU A 323 -7.47 -23.72 13.38
CA GLU A 323 -8.86 -23.99 13.72
C GLU A 323 -9.64 -22.67 13.72
N ILE A 324 -10.59 -22.53 12.78
CA ILE A 324 -11.54 -21.42 12.81
C ILE A 324 -12.75 -21.85 13.63
N ALA A 325 -12.90 -21.30 14.83
CA ALA A 325 -13.89 -21.70 15.82
C ALA A 325 -14.69 -20.50 16.32
N GLY A 326 -15.78 -20.71 17.03
CA GLY A 326 -16.49 -19.62 17.72
C GLY A 326 -18.01 -19.70 17.58
N PRO A 327 -18.74 -18.93 18.39
CA PRO A 327 -20.20 -18.97 18.43
C PRO A 327 -20.87 -18.24 17.25
N SER A 328 -20.15 -17.36 16.56
CA SER A 328 -20.69 -16.57 15.45
C SER A 328 -20.43 -17.21 14.08
N THR A 329 -21.02 -16.59 13.05
CA THR A 329 -21.10 -17.14 11.70
C THR A 329 -20.13 -16.44 10.75
N ILE A 330 -19.43 -17.22 9.93
CA ILE A 330 -18.78 -16.72 8.71
C ILE A 330 -19.75 -16.85 7.53
N VAL A 331 -20.10 -15.73 6.93
CA VAL A 331 -20.90 -15.63 5.71
C VAL A 331 -19.97 -15.74 4.51
N LEU A 332 -20.18 -16.75 3.66
CA LEU A 332 -19.39 -16.92 2.43
C LEU A 332 -20.12 -16.32 1.23
N LYS A 333 -19.57 -15.25 0.64
CA LYS A 333 -20.22 -14.50 -0.42
C LYS A 333 -19.23 -13.93 -1.44
N ALA A 334 -19.41 -14.32 -2.69
CA ALA A 334 -18.72 -13.76 -3.85
C ALA A 334 -19.67 -12.87 -4.68
N SER A 335 -19.17 -11.80 -5.28
CA SER A 335 -19.93 -10.95 -6.21
C SER A 335 -20.12 -11.61 -7.57
N ALA A 336 -19.20 -12.50 -7.95
CA ALA A 336 -19.25 -13.32 -9.15
C ALA A 336 -18.73 -14.73 -8.86
N GLY A 337 -19.41 -15.74 -9.43
CA GLY A 337 -19.02 -17.15 -9.24
C GLY A 337 -19.31 -17.68 -7.83
N ASP A 338 -18.50 -18.65 -7.43
CA ASP A 338 -18.64 -19.38 -6.16
C ASP A 338 -17.74 -18.75 -5.09
N ALA A 339 -18.18 -18.74 -3.84
CA ALA A 339 -17.28 -18.53 -2.72
C ALA A 339 -16.30 -19.71 -2.60
N GLN A 340 -15.10 -19.46 -2.07
CA GLN A 340 -14.01 -20.44 -2.09
C GLN A 340 -13.48 -20.76 -0.69
N ILE A 341 -13.14 -22.02 -0.46
CA ILE A 341 -12.21 -22.42 0.60
C ILE A 341 -11.10 -23.25 -0.04
N ASN A 342 -9.86 -22.78 0.07
CA ASN A 342 -8.70 -23.43 -0.54
C ASN A 342 -7.74 -23.90 0.55
N VAL A 343 -7.32 -25.17 0.48
CA VAL A 343 -6.27 -25.74 1.31
C VAL A 343 -5.11 -26.18 0.43
N GLN A 344 -4.11 -25.32 0.33
CA GLN A 344 -2.90 -25.49 -0.47
C GLN A 344 -1.89 -26.42 0.21
N ALA A 345 -1.77 -26.31 1.54
CA ALA A 345 -0.91 -27.15 2.36
C ALA A 345 -1.55 -27.43 3.72
N GLY A 346 -1.14 -28.51 4.38
CA GLY A 346 -1.50 -28.79 5.78
C GLY A 346 -2.85 -29.49 6.00
N SER A 347 -3.29 -29.46 7.25
CA SER A 347 -4.55 -30.05 7.70
C SER A 347 -5.23 -29.13 8.70
N HIS A 348 -6.44 -28.70 8.38
CA HIS A 348 -7.11 -27.59 9.08
C HIS A 348 -8.56 -27.93 9.45
N THR A 349 -9.11 -27.13 10.37
CA THR A 349 -10.47 -27.32 10.87
C THR A 349 -11.26 -26.01 10.87
N ILE A 350 -12.53 -26.09 10.51
CA ILE A 350 -13.52 -25.04 10.70
C ILE A 350 -14.65 -25.62 11.57
N SER A 351 -14.70 -25.19 12.82
CA SER A 351 -15.74 -25.52 13.80
C SER A 351 -16.70 -24.34 14.05
N ALA A 352 -16.39 -23.15 13.52
CA ALA A 352 -17.31 -22.02 13.45
C ALA A 352 -18.47 -22.30 12.48
N GLN A 353 -19.60 -21.62 12.69
CA GLN A 353 -20.74 -21.73 11.78
C GLN A 353 -20.40 -21.05 10.43
N LEU A 354 -20.59 -21.75 9.32
CA LEU A 354 -20.58 -21.18 7.97
C LEU A 354 -22.02 -20.94 7.53
N SER A 355 -22.25 -19.84 6.82
CA SER A 355 -23.50 -19.53 6.12
C SER A 355 -23.19 -19.08 4.71
N PRO A 356 -22.98 -20.01 3.78
CA PRO A 356 -22.69 -19.65 2.41
C PRO A 356 -23.94 -19.10 1.71
N VAL A 357 -23.80 -17.91 1.13
CA VAL A 357 -24.83 -17.22 0.36
C VAL A 357 -24.62 -17.46 -1.14
N SER A 358 -23.37 -17.63 -1.56
CA SER A 358 -23.01 -18.15 -2.88
C SER A 358 -22.88 -19.67 -2.83
N SER A 359 -22.91 -20.34 -3.99
CA SER A 359 -22.36 -21.69 -4.12
C SER A 359 -20.92 -21.72 -3.59
N LEU A 360 -20.51 -22.86 -3.04
CA LEU A 360 -19.23 -23.02 -2.37
C LEU A 360 -18.40 -24.06 -3.11
N THR A 361 -17.21 -23.66 -3.53
CA THR A 361 -16.17 -24.59 -3.96
C THR A 361 -15.14 -24.75 -2.85
N VAL A 362 -14.87 -25.99 -2.47
CA VAL A 362 -13.82 -26.37 -1.53
C VAL A 362 -12.74 -27.12 -2.29
N GLY A 363 -11.55 -26.55 -2.34
CA GLY A 363 -10.37 -27.16 -2.93
C GLY A 363 -9.36 -27.58 -1.89
N THR A 364 -8.92 -28.83 -1.97
CA THR A 364 -7.86 -29.37 -1.12
C THR A 364 -6.79 -29.97 -2.01
N ALA A 365 -5.58 -29.42 -1.99
CA ALA A 365 -4.43 -29.95 -2.70
C ALA A 365 -4.08 -31.40 -2.29
N ASP A 366 -3.20 -32.07 -3.04
CA ASP A 366 -2.80 -33.43 -2.71
C ASP A 366 -2.18 -33.49 -1.30
N THR A 367 -2.44 -34.58 -0.56
CA THR A 367 -2.01 -34.78 0.83
C THR A 367 -2.51 -33.77 1.87
N THR A 368 -3.41 -32.86 1.52
CA THR A 368 -4.02 -31.92 2.47
C THR A 368 -5.38 -32.39 2.97
N SER A 369 -5.85 -31.82 4.09
CA SER A 369 -7.20 -32.10 4.58
C SER A 369 -7.90 -30.89 5.19
N LEU A 370 -9.22 -30.86 5.04
CA LEU A 370 -10.10 -29.91 5.71
C LEU A 370 -11.22 -30.64 6.44
N THR A 371 -11.42 -30.30 7.71
CA THR A 371 -12.62 -30.70 8.46
C THR A 371 -13.52 -29.49 8.67
N ILE A 372 -14.78 -29.59 8.24
CA ILE A 372 -15.81 -28.61 8.53
C ILE A 372 -16.88 -29.29 9.40
N ALA A 373 -16.96 -28.87 10.66
CA ALA A 373 -17.77 -29.53 11.68
C ALA A 373 -18.28 -28.52 12.73
N PRO A 374 -19.26 -27.66 12.39
CA PRO A 374 -19.87 -26.77 13.35
C PRO A 374 -20.59 -27.55 14.45
N ALA A 375 -20.68 -26.97 15.64
CA ALA A 375 -21.38 -27.60 16.78
C ALA A 375 -22.90 -27.71 16.56
N THR A 376 -23.47 -26.82 15.73
CA THR A 376 -24.90 -26.78 15.41
C THR A 376 -25.15 -27.11 13.95
N ARG A 377 -26.33 -27.68 13.69
CA ARG A 377 -26.81 -27.96 12.34
C ARG A 377 -27.09 -26.66 11.58
N SER A 378 -26.72 -26.60 10.32
CA SER A 378 -26.98 -25.45 9.45
C SER A 378 -27.38 -25.84 8.03
N PHE A 379 -27.94 -24.89 7.29
CA PHE A 379 -28.40 -25.07 5.93
C PHE A 379 -27.46 -24.37 4.95
N PHE A 380 -27.31 -24.98 3.79
CA PHE A 380 -26.51 -24.52 2.68
C PHE A 380 -27.40 -24.54 1.43
N ASP A 381 -27.83 -23.35 0.99
CA ASP A 381 -28.81 -23.20 -0.10
C ASP A 381 -28.20 -23.13 -1.51
N GLY A 382 -26.88 -23.21 -1.62
CA GLY A 382 -26.14 -23.23 -2.89
C GLY A 382 -25.69 -24.63 -3.34
N ASP A 383 -24.87 -24.68 -4.38
CA ASP A 383 -24.17 -25.90 -4.82
C ASP A 383 -22.85 -26.06 -4.06
N LEU A 384 -22.54 -27.27 -3.59
CA LEU A 384 -21.28 -27.61 -2.93
C LEU A 384 -20.42 -28.39 -3.92
N THR A 385 -19.27 -27.82 -4.29
CA THR A 385 -18.27 -28.49 -5.14
C THR A 385 -17.03 -28.81 -4.31
N LYS A 386 -16.60 -30.08 -4.34
CA LYS A 386 -15.30 -30.51 -3.78
C LYS A 386 -14.36 -30.84 -4.94
N ASN A 387 -13.27 -30.10 -5.07
CA ASN A 387 -12.20 -30.37 -6.04
C ASN A 387 -10.83 -30.57 -5.33
N GLY A 388 -9.78 -30.80 -6.10
CA GLY A 388 -8.45 -31.13 -5.58
C GLY A 388 -8.34 -32.55 -5.00
N MET A 389 -7.12 -33.07 -4.87
CA MET A 389 -6.86 -34.48 -4.54
C MET A 389 -6.89 -34.79 -3.04
N GLY A 390 -6.83 -33.78 -2.18
CA GLY A 390 -6.91 -33.94 -0.72
C GLY A 390 -8.30 -34.29 -0.19
N ASP A 391 -8.39 -34.38 1.12
CA ASP A 391 -9.57 -34.88 1.84
C ASP A 391 -10.45 -33.75 2.36
N LEU A 392 -11.76 -33.85 2.16
CA LEU A 392 -12.76 -33.02 2.84
C LEU A 392 -13.63 -33.89 3.75
N ALA A 393 -13.62 -33.60 5.05
CA ALA A 393 -14.60 -34.09 6.00
C ALA A 393 -15.62 -32.98 6.30
N PHE A 394 -16.90 -33.26 6.07
CA PHE A 394 -17.99 -32.30 6.17
C PHE A 394 -19.11 -32.88 7.03
N SER A 395 -19.56 -32.17 8.06
CA SER A 395 -20.59 -32.66 8.99
C SER A 395 -21.50 -31.54 9.47
N ASN A 396 -22.67 -31.88 10.01
CA ASN A 396 -23.64 -30.92 10.57
C ASN A 396 -24.15 -29.85 9.58
N TYR A 397 -24.21 -30.16 8.28
CA TYR A 397 -24.77 -29.28 7.24
C TYR A 397 -25.80 -29.99 6.37
N PHE A 398 -26.86 -29.25 6.02
CA PHE A 398 -27.90 -29.64 5.09
C PHE A 398 -27.66 -28.91 3.77
N VAL A 399 -27.12 -29.62 2.77
CA VAL A 399 -26.90 -29.07 1.42
C VAL A 399 -28.20 -29.24 0.63
N THR A 400 -28.84 -28.14 0.26
CA THR A 400 -30.12 -28.19 -0.47
C THR A 400 -29.92 -28.08 -1.99
N GLY A 401 -28.81 -27.50 -2.47
CA GLY A 401 -28.40 -27.50 -3.88
C GLY A 401 -27.67 -28.78 -4.32
N ALA A 402 -26.92 -28.69 -5.42
CA ALA A 402 -26.15 -29.81 -5.97
C ALA A 402 -24.93 -30.15 -5.10
N LEU A 403 -24.57 -31.44 -5.04
CA LEU A 403 -23.29 -31.88 -4.48
C LEU A 403 -22.41 -32.42 -5.60
N ASN A 404 -21.33 -31.71 -5.91
CA ASN A 404 -20.38 -32.07 -6.97
C ASN A 404 -19.05 -32.52 -6.37
N HIS A 405 -18.83 -33.83 -6.29
CA HIS A 405 -17.55 -34.42 -5.87
C HIS A 405 -16.66 -34.66 -7.09
N GLN A 406 -15.67 -33.79 -7.29
CA GLN A 406 -14.81 -33.75 -8.47
C GLN A 406 -13.35 -34.13 -8.20
N GLY A 407 -12.91 -34.27 -6.94
CA GLY A 407 -11.57 -34.73 -6.60
C GLY A 407 -11.41 -35.19 -5.15
N GLY A 408 -10.40 -36.04 -4.92
CA GLY A 408 -9.98 -36.50 -3.58
C GLY A 408 -11.03 -37.30 -2.83
N SER A 409 -10.91 -37.39 -1.51
CA SER A 409 -11.91 -38.00 -0.64
C SER A 409 -12.95 -36.99 -0.18
N LEU A 410 -14.21 -37.40 -0.16
CA LEU A 410 -15.29 -36.66 0.49
C LEU A 410 -15.94 -37.55 1.56
N THR A 411 -15.84 -37.13 2.81
CA THR A 411 -16.45 -37.80 3.96
C THR A 411 -17.58 -36.94 4.50
N LEU A 412 -18.81 -37.46 4.45
CA LEU A 412 -19.99 -36.85 5.02
C LEU A 412 -20.29 -37.49 6.37
N GLY A 413 -20.19 -36.69 7.44
CA GLY A 413 -20.47 -37.10 8.81
C GLY A 413 -21.97 -37.26 9.11
N GLU A 414 -22.30 -37.38 10.39
CA GLU A 414 -23.69 -37.38 10.83
C GLU A 414 -24.44 -36.11 10.38
N ASP A 415 -25.73 -36.28 10.11
CA ASP A 415 -26.65 -35.20 9.78
C ASP A 415 -26.31 -34.37 8.53
N VAL A 416 -25.52 -34.93 7.62
CA VAL A 416 -25.38 -34.39 6.27
C VAL A 416 -26.48 -34.94 5.37
N LEU A 417 -27.48 -34.10 5.07
CA LEU A 417 -28.59 -34.42 4.17
C LEU A 417 -28.50 -33.56 2.91
N THR A 418 -28.25 -34.19 1.76
CA THR A 418 -27.98 -33.55 0.47
C THR A 418 -29.14 -33.63 -0.54
N LEU A 419 -30.30 -34.15 -0.12
CA LEU A 419 -31.30 -34.70 -1.06
C LEU A 419 -32.59 -33.87 -1.21
N GLN A 420 -32.64 -32.63 -0.71
CA GLN A 420 -33.85 -31.81 -0.82
C GLN A 420 -33.94 -30.91 -2.08
N GLY A 421 -32.93 -30.83 -2.96
CA GLY A 421 -33.08 -29.97 -4.16
C GLY A 421 -32.16 -30.16 -5.37
N GLY A 422 -30.97 -30.77 -5.28
CA GLY A 422 -30.02 -30.87 -6.41
C GLY A 422 -29.45 -32.28 -6.68
N PRO A 423 -28.79 -32.50 -7.85
CA PRO A 423 -28.12 -33.77 -8.17
C PRO A 423 -26.88 -33.99 -7.29
N VAL A 424 -26.59 -35.26 -6.97
CA VAL A 424 -25.29 -35.68 -6.42
C VAL A 424 -24.46 -36.27 -7.56
N THR A 425 -23.36 -35.60 -7.91
CA THR A 425 -22.41 -36.03 -8.94
C THR A 425 -21.13 -36.51 -8.29
N ILE A 426 -20.73 -37.76 -8.57
CA ILE A 426 -19.46 -38.33 -8.12
C ILE A 426 -18.59 -38.60 -9.35
N GLY A 427 -17.42 -37.96 -9.40
CA GLY A 427 -16.43 -38.16 -10.46
C GLY A 427 -15.92 -39.61 -10.54
N ALA A 428 -15.41 -39.98 -11.71
CA ALA A 428 -14.92 -41.34 -11.95
C ALA A 428 -13.78 -41.71 -10.98
N GLY A 429 -13.91 -42.86 -10.31
CA GLY A 429 -12.88 -43.38 -9.40
C GLY A 429 -12.82 -42.71 -8.02
N LEU A 430 -13.74 -41.78 -7.72
CA LEU A 430 -13.79 -41.10 -6.43
C LEU A 430 -14.60 -41.88 -5.37
N ALA A 431 -14.22 -41.72 -4.11
CA ALA A 431 -14.89 -42.33 -2.97
C ALA A 431 -15.69 -41.30 -2.16
N LEU A 432 -17.01 -41.51 -2.08
CA LEU A 432 -17.90 -40.82 -1.16
C LEU A 432 -18.13 -41.71 0.06
N HIS A 433 -17.63 -41.29 1.22
CA HIS A 433 -17.85 -41.98 2.49
C HIS A 433 -18.96 -41.28 3.26
N ALA A 434 -20.06 -41.98 3.54
CA ALA A 434 -21.11 -41.48 4.43
C ALA A 434 -21.10 -42.28 5.72
N SER A 435 -20.78 -41.64 6.85
CA SER A 435 -20.66 -42.29 8.16
C SER A 435 -21.89 -42.13 9.06
N GLY A 436 -22.94 -41.42 8.59
CA GLY A 436 -24.18 -41.15 9.33
C GLY A 436 -25.49 -41.59 8.64
N HIS A 437 -26.64 -41.19 9.22
CA HIS A 437 -27.95 -41.45 8.64
C HIS A 437 -28.18 -40.69 7.33
N ILE A 438 -28.14 -41.40 6.20
CA ILE A 438 -28.54 -40.85 4.89
C ILE A 438 -30.08 -40.84 4.82
N ASN A 439 -30.71 -39.71 5.15
CA ASN A 439 -32.16 -39.57 5.01
C ASN A 439 -32.54 -39.33 3.54
N ARG A 440 -33.23 -40.25 2.88
CA ARG A 440 -33.80 -40.00 1.54
C ARG A 440 -35.25 -39.52 1.68
N GLN A 441 -35.51 -38.22 1.51
CA GLN A 441 -36.88 -37.76 1.32
C GLN A 441 -37.25 -37.86 -0.16
N VAL A 442 -37.95 -38.93 -0.53
CA VAL A 442 -38.56 -39.03 -1.86
C VAL A 442 -39.80 -38.14 -1.88
N ILE A 443 -39.75 -36.99 -2.54
CA ILE A 443 -40.96 -36.24 -2.87
C ILE A 443 -41.56 -36.90 -4.12
N GLY A 444 -42.32 -37.98 -3.92
CA GLY A 444 -43.16 -38.55 -4.96
C GLY A 444 -44.59 -38.05 -4.80
N THR A 445 -45.18 -37.47 -5.85
CA THR A 445 -46.63 -37.33 -5.92
C THR A 445 -47.23 -38.73 -6.01
N LEU A 446 -47.94 -39.18 -4.97
CA LEU A 446 -48.76 -40.37 -5.05
C LEU A 446 -49.88 -40.11 -6.06
N THR A 447 -49.75 -40.59 -7.29
CA THR A 447 -50.89 -40.71 -8.20
C THR A 447 -51.77 -41.84 -7.65
N PRO A 448 -53.02 -41.58 -7.21
CA PRO A 448 -53.89 -42.64 -6.73
C PRO A 448 -54.10 -43.65 -7.86
N ALA A 449 -53.93 -44.94 -7.57
CA ALA A 449 -54.30 -46.00 -8.50
C ALA A 449 -55.81 -45.91 -8.78
N LYS A 450 -56.18 -45.90 -10.06
CA LYS A 450 -57.57 -45.99 -10.51
C LYS A 450 -58.13 -47.38 -10.34
#